data_AF-A0A1D8TTU6-F1
#
_entry.id   AF-A0A1D8TTU6-F1
#
_cell.length_a   1.000
_cell.length_b   1.000
_cell.length_c   1.000
_cell.angle_alpha   90.00
_cell.angle_beta   90.00
_cell.angle_gamma   90.00
#
_symmetry.space_group_name_H-M   'P 1'
#
loop_
_entity.id
_entity.type
_entity.pdbx_description
1 polymer ?
#
loop_
_entity_poly.entity_id
_entity_poly.type
_entity_poly.pdbx_seq_one_letter_code
_entity_poly.pdbx_strand_id
1 'polypeptide(L)'
;MEKFVGDYDISGQSMTILIKDNKLFMSLASQQEIELVRYQGTEFYFKDLSGFSINFTMDNAGVVTQAVITQPNGVFTANKKVST
;
A
#
# COMPACT_ATOMS: atom_id res chain seq x y z
N MET A 1 -11.08 4.69 -2.20
CA MET A 1 -9.80 4.70 -1.45
C MET A 1 -9.88 3.76 -0.25
N GLU A 2 -11.03 3.69 0.41
CA GLU A 2 -11.27 2.82 1.57
C GLU A 2 -10.93 1.34 1.35
N LYS A 3 -11.20 0.76 0.18
CA LYS A 3 -10.86 -0.65 -0.12
C LYS A 3 -9.37 -0.99 0.04
N PHE A 4 -8.49 -0.01 -0.08
CA PHE A 4 -7.03 -0.19 0.08
C PHE A 4 -6.60 -0.17 1.55
N VAL A 5 -7.42 0.37 2.45
CA VAL A 5 -7.14 0.45 3.88
C VAL A 5 -7.05 -0.95 4.49
N GLY A 6 -6.14 -1.10 5.44
CA GLY A 6 -5.92 -2.32 6.19
C GLY A 6 -4.45 -2.58 6.48
N ASP A 7 -4.19 -3.66 7.20
CA ASP A 7 -2.85 -4.14 7.46
C ASP A 7 -2.41 -5.14 6.39
N TYR A 8 -1.13 -5.11 6.08
CA TYR A 8 -0.48 -5.96 5.10
C TYR A 8 0.80 -6.53 5.74
N ASP A 9 1.12 -7.77 5.39
CA ASP A 9 2.38 -8.40 5.74
C ASP A 9 3.36 -8.30 4.57
N ILE A 10 4.48 -7.62 4.78
CA ILE A 10 5.57 -7.51 3.81
C ILE A 10 6.82 -8.16 4.39
N SER A 11 7.12 -9.38 3.93
CA SER A 11 8.27 -10.15 4.41
C SER A 11 8.31 -10.29 5.95
N GLY A 12 7.15 -10.51 6.59
CA GLY A 12 7.03 -10.64 8.05
C GLY A 12 6.96 -9.31 8.82
N GLN A 13 6.98 -8.17 8.13
CA GLN A 13 6.79 -6.84 8.74
C GLN A 13 5.36 -6.34 8.50
N SER A 14 4.80 -5.61 9.47
CA SER A 14 3.48 -5.00 9.32
C SER A 14 3.56 -3.67 8.57
N MET A 15 2.85 -3.58 7.47
CA MET A 15 2.59 -2.37 6.71
C MET A 15 1.11 -2.00 6.84
N THR A 16 0.81 -0.79 7.29
CA THR A 16 -0.57 -0.32 7.44
C THR A 16 -0.88 0.71 6.37
N ILE A 17 -2.01 0.54 5.67
CA ILE A 17 -2.58 1.52 4.77
C ILE A 17 -3.77 2.18 5.46
N LEU A 18 -3.78 3.51 5.52
CA LEU A 18 -4.78 4.28 6.25
C LEU A 18 -5.20 5.54 5.47
N ILE A 19 -6.33 6.12 5.84
CA ILE A 19 -6.80 7.39 5.29
C ILE A 19 -6.73 8.48 6.36
N LYS A 20 -6.12 9.62 6.02
CA LYS A 20 -6.13 10.86 6.81
C LYS A 20 -6.45 12.01 5.88
N ASP A 21 -7.35 12.90 6.28
CA ASP A 21 -7.74 14.08 5.48
C ASP A 21 -8.06 13.75 4.01
N ASN A 22 -8.79 12.65 3.80
CA ASN A 22 -9.16 12.12 2.47
C ASN A 22 -7.98 11.75 1.55
N LYS A 23 -6.80 11.52 2.12
CA LYS A 23 -5.57 11.06 1.44
C LYS A 23 -5.17 9.70 1.97
N LEU A 24 -4.56 8.90 1.11
CA LEU A 24 -4.07 7.57 1.46
C LEU A 24 -2.64 7.67 1.99
N PHE A 25 -2.33 6.96 3.05
CA PHE A 25 -1.00 6.91 3.65
C PHE A 25 -0.56 5.47 3.87
N MET A 26 0.74 5.24 3.81
CA MET A 26 1.38 4.00 4.18
C MET A 26 2.26 4.22 5.42
N SER A 27 2.18 3.31 6.38
CA SER A 27 3.06 3.26 7.56
C SER A 27 3.74 1.89 7.64
N LEU A 28 5.03 1.86 7.98
CA LEU A 28 5.78 0.64 8.25
C LEU A 28 6.19 0.65 9.73
N ALA A 29 5.73 -0.36 10.49
CA ALA A 29 6.16 -0.59 11.87
C ALA A 29 6.15 0.67 12.79
N SER A 30 5.13 1.53 12.68
CA SER A 30 4.95 2.82 13.39
C SER A 30 5.96 3.94 13.10
N GLN A 31 6.94 3.68 12.24
CA GLN A 31 7.80 4.73 11.70
C GLN A 31 7.06 5.48 10.59
N GLN A 32 7.28 6.80 10.54
CA GLN A 32 6.77 7.82 9.62
C GLN A 32 5.79 7.38 8.52
N GLU A 33 4.64 8.07 8.46
CA GLU A 33 3.65 7.89 7.40
C GLU A 33 4.08 8.60 6.11
N ILE A 34 3.91 7.91 4.99
CA ILE A 34 4.18 8.45 3.65
C ILE A 34 2.85 8.59 2.91
N GLU A 35 2.57 9.78 2.36
CA GLU A 35 1.40 10.03 1.53
C GLU A 35 1.53 9.25 0.21
N LEU A 36 0.47 8.54 -0.16
CA LEU A 36 0.34 7.83 -1.43
C LEU A 36 -0.49 8.68 -2.40
N VAL A 37 0.19 9.26 -3.38
CA VAL A 37 -0.39 10.12 -4.41
C VAL A 37 -0.94 9.25 -5.53
N ARG A 38 -2.22 9.43 -5.85
CA ARG A 38 -2.88 8.64 -6.90
C ARG A 38 -2.18 8.83 -8.25
N TYR A 39 -1.93 7.72 -8.95
CA TYR A 39 -1.41 7.73 -10.31
C TYR A 39 -2.48 7.27 -11.31
N GLN A 40 -2.70 5.97 -11.44
CA GLN A 40 -3.68 5.40 -12.36
C GLN A 40 -4.28 4.10 -11.82
N GLY A 41 -5.55 3.84 -12.07
CA GLY A 41 -6.20 2.61 -11.62
C GLY A 41 -6.06 2.40 -10.10
N THR A 42 -5.31 1.36 -9.74
CA THR A 42 -4.96 0.95 -8.36
C THR A 42 -3.51 1.24 -7.99
N GLU A 43 -2.79 2.02 -8.81
CA GLU A 43 -1.41 2.41 -8.59
C GLU A 43 -1.29 3.82 -8.01
N PHE A 44 -0.36 3.97 -7.07
CA PHE A 44 -0.03 5.21 -6.37
C PHE A 44 1.48 5.40 -6.32
N TYR A 45 1.92 6.65 -6.32
CA TYR A 45 3.30 7.03 -6.04
C TYR A 45 3.48 7.44 -4.60
N PHE A 46 4.67 7.22 -4.08
CA PHE A 46 5.05 7.70 -2.76
C PHE A 46 5.43 9.17 -2.90
N LYS A 47 4.78 10.03 -2.12
CA LYS A 47 5.06 11.46 -2.15
C LYS A 47 6.53 11.73 -1.84
N ASP A 48 7.14 12.60 -2.65
CA ASP A 48 8.54 13.03 -2.54
C ASP A 48 9.59 11.90 -2.69
N LEU A 49 9.18 10.69 -3.09
CA LEU A 49 10.06 9.54 -3.32
C LEU A 49 9.98 9.06 -4.77
N SER A 50 10.90 9.56 -5.60
CA SER A 50 11.00 9.18 -7.01
C SER A 50 11.43 7.72 -7.18
N GLY A 51 10.78 7.01 -8.11
CA GLY A 51 11.04 5.59 -8.36
C GLY A 51 10.33 4.63 -7.40
N PHE A 52 9.46 5.14 -6.52
CA PHE A 52 8.65 4.35 -5.59
C PHE A 52 7.18 4.36 -6.03
N SER A 53 6.59 3.18 -6.20
CA SER A 53 5.15 3.02 -6.44
C SER A 53 4.57 1.83 -5.68
N ILE A 54 3.26 1.88 -5.46
CA ILE A 54 2.48 0.80 -4.87
C ILE A 54 1.25 0.52 -5.73
N ASN A 55 1.07 -0.73 -6.11
CA ASN A 55 -0.08 -1.19 -6.89
C ASN A 55 -0.87 -2.23 -6.07
N PHE A 56 -2.16 -1.94 -5.85
CA PHE A 56 -3.06 -2.87 -5.17
C PHE A 56 -3.67 -3.88 -6.15
N THR A 57 -3.48 -5.17 -5.87
CA THR A 57 -4.11 -6.25 -6.62
C THR A 57 -5.41 -6.68 -5.95
N MET A 58 -6.37 -7.09 -6.78
CA MET A 58 -7.69 -7.52 -6.33
C MET A 58 -7.99 -8.91 -6.87
N ASP A 59 -8.81 -9.65 -6.14
CA ASP A 59 -9.40 -10.88 -6.65
C ASP A 59 -10.56 -10.60 -7.62
N ASN A 60 -11.18 -11.68 -8.12
CA ASN A 60 -12.33 -11.60 -9.04
C ASN A 60 -13.59 -10.97 -8.41
N ALA A 61 -13.66 -10.87 -7.08
CA ALA A 61 -14.73 -10.20 -6.36
C ALA A 61 -14.44 -8.70 -6.13
N GLY A 62 -13.28 -8.20 -6.57
CA GLY A 62 -12.86 -6.81 -6.37
C GLY A 62 -12.31 -6.53 -4.98
N VAL A 63 -12.02 -7.57 -4.19
CA VAL A 63 -11.44 -7.46 -2.85
C VAL A 63 -9.93 -7.32 -2.99
N VAL A 64 -9.35 -6.32 -2.33
CA VAL A 64 -7.89 -6.13 -2.31
C VAL A 64 -7.24 -7.25 -1.52
N THR A 65 -6.33 -7.99 -2.15
CA THR A 65 -5.64 -9.14 -1.55
C THR A 65 -4.17 -8.87 -1.32
N GLN A 66 -3.54 -8.02 -2.14
CA GLN A 66 -2.12 -7.69 -2.00
C GLN A 66 -1.83 -6.24 -2.41
N ALA A 67 -0.64 -5.79 -2.03
CA ALA A 67 -0.02 -4.58 -2.54
C ALA A 67 1.39 -4.91 -3.04
N VAL A 68 1.72 -4.48 -4.25
CA VAL A 68 3.05 -4.66 -4.86
C VAL A 68 3.77 -3.32 -4.79
N ILE A 69 4.86 -3.28 -4.04
CA ILE A 69 5.71 -2.10 -3.85
C ILE A 69 6.88 -2.22 -4.83
N THR A 70 6.99 -1.28 -5.76
CA THR A 70 8.16 -1.12 -6.64
C THR A 70 9.03 -0.02 -6.06
N GLN A 71 10.31 -0.32 -5.90
CA GLN A 71 11.33 0.62 -5.46
C GLN A 71 12.61 0.41 -6.29
N PRO A 72 13.54 1.38 -6.33
CA PRO A 72 14.73 1.28 -7.18
C PRO A 72 15.59 0.04 -6.93
N ASN A 73 15.53 -0.51 -5.71
CA ASN A 73 16.27 -1.69 -5.27
C ASN A 73 15.51 -3.02 -5.45
N GLY A 74 14.24 -3.01 -5.86
CA GLY A 74 13.49 -4.23 -6.06
C GLY A 74 11.97 -4.08 -6.00
N VAL A 75 11.30 -5.21 -6.17
CA VAL A 75 9.84 -5.32 -6.10
C VAL A 75 9.49 -6.23 -4.93
N PHE A 76 8.57 -5.78 -4.07
CA PHE A 76 8.17 -6.48 -2.87
C PHE A 76 6.65 -6.63 -2.83
N THR A 77 6.17 -7.82 -2.49
CA THR A 77 4.73 -8.09 -2.37
C THR A 77 4.34 -8.12 -0.90
N ALA A 78 3.32 -7.34 -0.56
CA ALA A 78 2.71 -7.31 0.75
C ALA A 78 1.31 -7.95 0.69
N ASN A 79 1.06 -9.00 1.48
CA ASN A 79 -0.23 -9.69 1.51
C ASN A 79 -1.17 -9.01 2.50
N LYS A 80 -2.41 -8.72 2.11
CA LYS A 80 -3.38 -8.12 3.03
C LYS A 80 -3.68 -9.10 4.16
N LYS A 81 -3.54 -8.65 5.40
CA LYS A 81 -3.90 -9.44 6.57
C LYS A 81 -5.42 -9.52 6.64
N VAL A 82 -5.93 -10.73 6.84
CA VAL A 82 -7.35 -10.93 7.10
C VAL A 82 -7.58 -10.48 8.55
N SER A 83 -8.41 -9.45 8.74
CA SER A 83 -8.94 -9.12 10.06
C SER A 83 -9.86 -10.26 10.49
N THR A 84 -9.35 -11.17 11.32
CA THR A 84 -10.16 -12.19 12.01
C THR A 84 -10.98 -11.55 13.11
#